data_AF-A0A3D3AHA9-F1
#
_entry.id   AF-A0A3D3AHA9-F1
#
_cell.length_a   1.000
_cell.length_b   1.000
_cell.length_c   1.000
_cell.angle_alpha   90.00
_cell.angle_beta   90.00
_cell.angle_gamma   90.00
#
_symmetry.space_group_name_H-M   'P 1'
#
loop_
_entity.id
_entity.type
_entity.pdbx_description
1 polymer ?
#
loop_
_entity_poly.entity_id
_entity_poly.type
_entity_poly.pdbx_seq_one_letter_code
_entity_poly.pdbx_strand_id
1 'polypeptide(L)'
;MHNLNDHYDVVILDLPYGVLSISSINEQKDLIKCASKLAPKMVIVSIEVFDDLIKSLGYKIVDSCEAAKWKFKRHITVCELSE
;
A
#
# COMPACT_ATOMS: atom_id res chain seq x y z
N MET A 1 14.93 10.60 -8.42
CA MET A 1 15.33 9.28 -7.88
C MET A 1 15.00 9.27 -6.40
N HIS A 2 14.20 8.31 -5.92
CA HIS A 2 13.92 8.14 -4.49
C HIS A 2 14.97 7.17 -3.92
N ASN A 3 16.12 7.70 -3.49
CA ASN A 3 17.22 6.88 -2.96
C ASN A 3 17.14 6.85 -1.43
N LEU A 4 16.33 5.95 -0.90
CA LEU A 4 16.38 5.54 0.51
C LEU A 4 17.13 4.22 0.56
N ASN A 5 18.32 4.22 1.16
CA ASN A 5 19.17 3.04 1.32
C ASN A 5 19.01 2.38 2.69
N ASP A 6 18.19 2.98 3.57
CA ASP A 6 17.90 2.42 4.88
C ASP A 6 16.86 1.32 4.76
N HIS A 7 17.10 0.23 5.48
CA HIS A 7 16.16 -0.88 5.60
C HIS A 7 15.28 -0.66 6.83
N TYR A 8 13.97 -0.75 6.63
CA TYR A 8 12.98 -0.64 7.69
C TYR A 8 12.31 -1.99 7.90
N ASP A 9 11.79 -2.23 9.11
CA ASP A 9 11.05 -3.45 9.40
C ASP A 9 9.64 -3.42 8.81
N VAL A 10 9.00 -2.24 8.81
CA VAL A 10 7.60 -2.06 8.39
C VAL A 10 7.40 -0.72 7.71
N VAL A 11 6.63 -0.70 6.62
CA VAL A 11 6.06 0.53 6.03
C VAL A 11 4.56 0.60 6.31
N ILE A 12 4.07 1.79 6.69
CA ILE A 12 2.63 2.09 6.72
C ILE A 12 2.37 3.15 5.65
N LEU A 13 1.62 2.79 4.60
CA LEU A 13 1.35 3.63 3.45
C LEU A 13 -0.13 4.02 3.42
N ASP A 14 -0.42 5.28 3.71
CA ASP A 14 -1.75 5.87 3.56
C ASP A 14 -1.86 6.55 2.19
N LEU A 15 -2.62 5.95 1.26
CA LEU A 15 -2.69 6.42 -0.11
C LEU A 15 -3.62 7.65 -0.24
N PRO A 16 -3.27 8.60 -1.12
CA PRO A 16 -4.13 9.75 -1.39
C PRO A 16 -5.51 9.33 -1.93
N TYR A 17 -6.54 9.95 -1.37
CA TYR A 17 -7.94 9.56 -1.55
C TYR A 17 -8.70 10.32 -2.65
N GLY A 18 -8.01 11.13 -3.44
CA GLY A 18 -8.67 11.96 -4.47
C GLY A 18 -9.41 13.20 -3.94
N VAL A 19 -9.55 13.36 -2.61
CA VAL A 19 -10.35 14.45 -2.00
C VAL A 19 -9.67 15.82 -2.09
N LEU A 20 -8.34 15.87 -1.88
CA LEU A 20 -7.54 17.11 -1.92
C LEU A 20 -6.42 17.06 -2.97
N SER A 21 -6.06 15.87 -3.42
CA SER A 21 -5.07 15.61 -4.45
C SER A 21 -5.63 14.50 -5.32
N ILE A 22 -5.90 14.83 -6.59
CA ILE A 22 -6.33 13.85 -7.59
C ILE A 22 -5.09 13.03 -7.93
N SER A 23 -4.97 11.85 -7.32
CA SER A 23 -3.97 10.85 -7.72
C SER A 23 -4.60 9.87 -8.68
N SER A 24 -3.95 9.63 -9.81
CA SER A 24 -4.33 8.53 -10.70
C SER A 24 -4.04 7.18 -10.05
N ILE A 25 -4.76 6.15 -10.49
CA ILE A 25 -4.49 4.77 -10.07
C ILE A 25 -3.01 4.38 -10.32
N ASN A 26 -2.40 4.87 -11.40
CA ASN A 26 -1.02 4.57 -11.73
C ASN A 26 -0.03 5.21 -10.74
N GLU A 27 -0.28 6.45 -10.32
CA GLU A 27 0.53 7.09 -9.27
C GLU A 27 0.44 6.35 -7.94
N GLN A 28 -0.75 5.88 -7.57
CA GLN A 28 -0.92 5.04 -6.38
C GLN A 28 -0.15 3.71 -6.51
N LYS A 29 -0.21 3.06 -7.67
CA LYS A 29 0.59 1.85 -7.95
C LYS A 29 2.09 2.13 -7.84
N ASP A 30 2.57 3.28 -8.31
CA ASP A 30 3.98 3.64 -8.23
C ASP A 30 4.43 3.95 -6.81
N LEU A 31 3.57 4.56 -5.97
CA LEU A 31 3.81 4.71 -4.54
C LEU A 31 3.96 3.34 -3.85
N ILE A 32 3.08 2.38 -4.15
CA ILE A 32 3.17 1.02 -3.61
C ILE A 32 4.48 0.35 -4.03
N LYS A 33 4.89 0.45 -5.31
CA LYS A 33 6.17 -0.11 -5.81
C LYS A 33 7.39 0.55 -5.18
N CYS A 34 7.31 1.83 -4.82
CA CYS A 34 8.38 2.52 -4.12
C CYS A 34 8.46 2.04 -2.66
N ALA A 35 7.32 1.97 -1.98
CA ALA A 35 7.21 1.49 -0.61
C ALA A 35 7.69 0.03 -0.45
N SER A 36 7.40 -0.83 -1.42
CA SER A 36 7.74 -2.25 -1.39
C SER A 36 9.25 -2.53 -1.40
N LYS A 37 10.08 -1.51 -1.63
CA LYS A 37 11.55 -1.60 -1.59
C LYS A 37 12.13 -1.24 -0.23
N LEU A 38 11.33 -0.68 0.68
CA LEU A 38 11.81 -0.10 1.94
C LEU A 38 11.75 -1.07 3.12
N ALA A 39 10.79 -2.01 3.11
CA ALA A 39 10.57 -2.93 4.22
C ALA A 39 10.00 -4.27 3.75
N PRO A 40 10.27 -5.39 4.46
CA PRO A 40 9.68 -6.69 4.15
C PRO A 40 8.20 -6.80 4.51
N LYS A 41 7.68 -5.88 5.33
CA LYS A 41 6.27 -5.81 5.72
C LYS A 41 5.68 -4.45 5.35
N MET A 42 4.46 -4.45 4.83
CA MET A 42 3.72 -3.22 4.57
C MET A 42 2.27 -3.30 5.04
N VAL A 43 1.77 -2.18 5.55
CA VAL A 43 0.34 -1.93 5.77
C VAL A 43 -0.10 -0.85 4.79
N ILE A 44 -1.05 -1.15 3.93
CA ILE A 44 -1.57 -0.22 2.92
C ILE A 44 -2.98 0.19 3.32
N VAL A 45 -3.25 1.49 3.34
CA VAL A 45 -4.58 2.06 3.52
C VAL A 45 -5.01 2.73 2.22
N SER A 46 -6.12 2.28 1.65
CA SER A 46 -6.58 2.71 0.32
C SER A 46 -8.09 2.67 0.15
N ILE A 47 -8.63 3.38 -0.85
CA ILE A 47 -10.05 3.23 -1.26
C ILE A 47 -10.20 2.04 -2.21
N GLU A 48 -9.19 1.79 -3.03
CA GLU A 48 -9.18 0.68 -3.99
C GLU A 48 -8.41 -0.52 -3.41
N VAL A 49 -8.75 -1.72 -3.88
CA VAL A 49 -8.03 -2.95 -3.51
C VAL A 49 -6.87 -3.16 -4.48
N PHE A 50 -5.67 -3.42 -3.93
CA PHE A 50 -4.41 -3.54 -4.71
C PHE A 50 -3.81 -4.94 -4.69
N ASP A 51 -4.60 -5.96 -4.36
CA ASP A 51 -4.11 -7.32 -4.10
C ASP A 51 -3.25 -7.91 -5.21
N ASP A 52 -3.65 -7.75 -6.47
CA ASP A 52 -2.91 -8.29 -7.62
C ASP A 52 -1.54 -7.60 -7.77
N LEU A 53 -1.47 -6.29 -7.53
CA LEU A 53 -0.21 -5.57 -7.52
C LEU A 53 0.68 -6.06 -6.39
N ILE A 54 0.14 -6.16 -5.17
CA ILE A 54 0.87 -6.63 -3.98
C ILE A 54 1.48 -8.01 -4.25
N LYS A 55 0.68 -8.95 -4.78
CA LYS A 55 1.14 -10.29 -5.15
C LYS A 55 2.21 -10.26 -6.24
N SER A 56 2.05 -9.41 -7.26
CA SER A 56 3.04 -9.27 -8.33
C SER A 56 4.40 -8.75 -7.85
N LEU A 57 4.44 -8.09 -6.69
CA LEU A 57 5.67 -7.59 -6.06
C LEU A 57 6.34 -8.62 -5.14
N GLY A 58 5.83 -9.85 -5.07
CA GLY A 58 6.37 -10.92 -4.22
C GLY A 58 5.81 -10.94 -2.80
N TYR A 59 4.82 -10.09 -2.48
CA TYR A 59 4.21 -10.06 -1.16
C TYR A 59 3.01 -11.01 -1.08
N LYS A 60 2.84 -11.63 0.09
CA LYS A 60 1.61 -12.31 0.52
C LYS A 60 0.76 -11.33 1.31
N ILE A 61 -0.55 -11.38 1.11
CA ILE A 61 -1.51 -10.69 1.97
C ILE A 61 -1.77 -11.60 3.16
N VAL A 62 -1.45 -11.12 4.37
CA VAL A 62 -1.58 -11.90 5.61
C VAL A 62 -2.88 -11.58 6.36
N ASP A 63 -3.39 -10.36 6.19
CA ASP A 63 -4.66 -9.94 6.75
C ASP A 63 -5.23 -8.74 5.97
N SER A 64 -6.55 -8.56 6.01
CA SER A 64 -7.21 -7.38 5.46
C SER A 64 -8.53 -7.07 6.15
N CYS A 65 -8.87 -5.78 6.24
CA CYS A 65 -10.14 -5.34 6.78
C CYS A 65 -10.66 -4.06 6.11
N GLU A 66 -11.92 -3.72 6.38
CA GLU A 66 -12.54 -2.47 5.94
C GLU A 66 -12.81 -1.54 7.13
N ALA A 67 -12.34 -0.30 7.04
CA ALA A 67 -12.64 0.77 7.97
C ALA A 67 -13.55 1.82 7.33
N ALA A 68 -14.82 1.85 7.74
CA ALA A 68 -15.82 2.76 7.19
C ALA A 68 -16.11 3.97 8.11
N LYS A 69 -16.21 5.16 7.50
CA LYS A 69 -16.77 6.37 8.11
C LYS A 69 -17.80 6.95 7.15
N TRP A 70 -19.09 6.79 7.46
CA TRP A 70 -20.19 7.14 6.55
C TRP A 70 -20.05 6.44 5.19
N LYS A 71 -20.02 7.20 4.09
CA LYS A 71 -19.85 6.68 2.72
C LYS A 71 -18.39 6.40 2.35
N PHE A 72 -17.45 6.77 3.23
CA PHE A 72 -16.03 6.61 2.98
C PHE A 72 -15.54 5.28 3.55
N LYS A 73 -15.14 4.37 2.68
CA LYS A 73 -14.59 3.06 3.02
C LYS A 73 -13.11 3.02 2.68
N ARG A 74 -12.31 2.54 3.62
CA ARG A 74 -10.88 2.26 3.42
C ARG A 74 -10.65 0.78 3.57
N HIS A 75 -9.93 0.20 2.62
CA HIS A 75 -9.31 -1.09 2.74
C HIS A 75 -7.98 -0.92 3.47
N ILE A 76 -7.76 -1.75 4.48
CA ILE A 76 -6.50 -1.83 5.20
C ILE A 76 -5.96 -3.22 4.91
N THR A 77 -4.82 -3.30 4.22
CA THR A 77 -4.21 -4.57 3.81
C THR A 77 -2.84 -4.70 4.45
N VAL A 78 -2.63 -5.80 5.19
CA VAL A 78 -1.33 -6.17 5.75
C VAL A 78 -0.70 -7.18 4.81
N CYS A 79 0.53 -6.92 4.39
CA CYS A 79 1.27 -7.80 3.49
C CYS A 79 2.74 -7.94 3.91
N GLU A 80 3.28 -9.12 3.65
CA GLU A 80 4.65 -9.51 4.01
C GLU A 80 5.32 -10.17 2.81
N LEU A 81 6.62 -9.94 2.61
CA LEU A 81 7.40 -10.59 1.56
C LEU A 81 7.28 -12.11 1.71
N SER A 82 7.00 -12.78 0.59
CA SER A 82 7.06 -14.24 0.54
C SER A 82 8.51 -14.68 0.58
N GLU A 83 8.86 -15.57 1.50
CA GLU A 83 10.07 -16.40 1.39
C GLU A 83 10.10 -17.18 0.06
#